data_AF-A0A6L4AAM2-F1
#
_entry.id   AF-A0A6L4AAM2-F1
#
_cell.length_a   1.000
_cell.length_b   1.000
_cell.length_c   1.000
_cell.angle_alpha   90.00
_cell.angle_beta   90.00
_cell.angle_gamma   90.00
#
_symmetry.space_group_name_H-M   'P 1'
#
loop_
_entity.id
_entity.type
_entity.pdbx_description
1 polymer ?
#
loop_
_entity_poly.entity_id
_entity_poly.type
_entity_poly.pdbx_seq_one_letter_code
_entity_poly.pdbx_strand_id
1 'polypeptide(L)'
;MTLPPPTKLWLAALIILPLAYNPLSRWQYEPDKIALLLAFTGVLLGSAFWWGAIPQPSKNYVEKWLVAFLLVNLLAVFGSELPHWGLWGDPAWRNGFLLSLASAILFGLARRQLSSTDTQRRLLQTVVWTSALVSLYGILEQLRLNPLINDEDTVRASAT
;
A
#
# COMPACT_ATOMS: atom_id res chain seq x y z
N MET A 1 -12.10 18.11 17.47
CA MET A 1 -11.19 16.99 17.83
C MET A 1 -10.20 16.77 16.70
N THR A 2 -8.94 17.15 16.89
CA THR A 2 -7.86 16.97 15.91
C THR A 2 -7.33 15.54 15.99
N LEU A 3 -7.41 14.79 14.90
CA LEU A 3 -6.80 13.45 14.82
C LEU A 3 -5.30 13.54 15.07
N PRO A 4 -4.71 12.57 15.79
CA PRO A 4 -3.26 12.50 15.87
C PRO A 4 -2.70 12.40 14.45
N PRO A 5 -1.63 13.15 14.14
CA PRO A 5 -1.05 13.25 12.80
C PRO A 5 -0.81 11.90 12.10
N PRO A 6 -0.37 10.80 12.75
CA PRO A 6 -0.22 9.51 12.08
C PRO A 6 -1.54 8.95 11.51
N THR A 7 -2.69 9.23 12.11
CA THR A 7 -3.99 8.75 11.60
C THR A 7 -4.41 9.45 10.30
N LYS A 8 -4.02 10.71 10.10
CA LYS A 8 -4.28 11.42 8.84
C LYS A 8 -3.47 10.83 7.68
N LEU A 9 -2.25 10.36 7.95
CA LEU A 9 -1.41 9.68 6.96
C LEU A 9 -2.04 8.37 6.46
N TRP A 10 -2.72 7.62 7.34
CA TRP A 10 -3.48 6.43 6.92
C TRP A 10 -4.63 6.74 5.98
N LEU A 11 -5.39 7.81 6.24
CA LEU A 11 -6.46 8.25 5.34
C LEU A 11 -5.90 8.68 3.99
N ALA A 12 -4.78 9.41 3.98
CA ALA A 12 -4.09 9.78 2.73
C ALA A 12 -3.64 8.54 1.95
N ALA A 13 -3.07 7.53 2.61
CA ALA A 13 -2.70 6.28 1.94
C ALA A 13 -3.89 5.53 1.35
N LEU A 14 -5.04 5.49 2.03
CA LEU A 14 -6.24 4.86 1.49
C LEU A 14 -6.81 5.56 0.26
N ILE A 15 -6.45 6.83 0.04
CA ILE A 15 -6.81 7.58 -1.17
C ILE A 15 -5.75 7.37 -2.25
N ILE A 16 -4.46 7.42 -1.90
CA ILE A 16 -3.34 7.35 -2.84
C ILE A 16 -3.14 5.94 -3.39
N LEU A 17 -3.27 4.89 -2.56
CA LEU A 17 -3.02 3.51 -2.96
C LEU A 17 -3.91 3.04 -4.12
N PRO A 18 -5.25 3.27 -4.09
CA PRO A 18 -6.10 2.94 -5.24
C PRO A 18 -5.74 3.73 -6.51
N LEU A 19 -5.28 4.98 -6.38
CA LEU A 19 -4.89 5.80 -7.53
C LEU A 19 -3.57 5.31 -8.15
N ALA A 20 -2.68 4.74 -7.35
CA ALA A 20 -1.45 4.08 -7.82
C ALA A 20 -1.71 2.67 -8.39
N TYR A 21 -2.94 2.18 -8.33
CA TYR A 21 -3.28 0.86 -8.86
C TYR A 21 -3.51 0.93 -10.36
N ASN A 22 -2.58 0.36 -11.13
CA ASN A 22 -2.76 0.13 -12.56
C ASN A 22 -3.51 -1.21 -12.81
N PRO A 23 -4.77 -1.19 -13.30
CA PRO A 23 -5.56 -2.40 -13.53
C PRO A 23 -5.07 -3.22 -14.75
N LEU A 24 -4.31 -2.61 -15.66
CA LEU A 24 -3.79 -3.26 -16.86
C LEU A 24 -2.44 -3.95 -16.61
N SER A 25 -1.89 -3.77 -15.41
CA SER A 25 -0.61 -4.37 -15.07
C SER A 25 -0.75 -5.86 -14.79
N ARG A 26 0.16 -6.63 -15.40
CA ARG A 26 0.28 -8.07 -15.22
C ARG A 26 1.03 -8.42 -13.93
N TRP A 27 1.71 -7.45 -13.33
CA TRP A 27 2.60 -7.64 -12.18
C TRP A 27 1.91 -7.19 -10.90
N GLN A 28 1.82 -8.10 -9.94
CA GLN A 28 1.26 -7.80 -8.63
C GLN A 28 2.10 -6.77 -7.86
N TYR A 29 3.42 -6.75 -8.10
CA TYR A 29 4.38 -5.80 -7.53
C TYR A 29 5.19 -5.09 -8.62
N GLU A 30 4.70 -3.93 -9.06
CA GLU A 30 5.49 -3.02 -9.90
C GLU A 30 6.52 -2.24 -9.05
N PRO A 31 7.62 -1.75 -9.64
CA PRO A 31 8.72 -1.15 -8.89
C PRO A 31 8.29 0.15 -8.19
N ASP A 32 7.42 0.91 -8.84
CA ASP A 32 6.80 2.13 -8.33
C ASP A 32 5.89 1.83 -7.11
N LYS A 33 5.09 0.76 -7.15
CA LYS A 33 4.25 0.32 -6.04
C LYS A 33 5.09 -0.11 -4.83
N ILE A 34 6.19 -0.84 -5.07
CA ILE A 34 7.15 -1.21 -4.03
C ILE A 34 7.80 0.05 -3.43
N ALA A 35 8.29 0.96 -4.27
CA ALA A 35 8.90 2.21 -3.81
C ALA A 35 7.93 3.05 -2.98
N LEU A 36 6.67 3.17 -3.41
CA LEU A 36 5.62 3.87 -2.69
C LEU A 36 5.33 3.22 -1.34
N LEU A 37 5.23 1.88 -1.29
CA LEU A 37 5.01 1.15 -0.04
C LEU A 37 6.19 1.35 0.93
N LEU A 38 7.43 1.24 0.47
CA LEU A 38 8.63 1.44 1.29
C LEU A 38 8.71 2.89 1.81
N ALA A 39 8.49 3.88 0.93
CA ALA A 39 8.49 5.29 1.30
C ALA A 39 7.39 5.60 2.32
N PHE A 40 6.17 5.11 2.08
CA PHE A 40 5.05 5.30 2.99
C PHE A 40 5.30 4.64 4.35
N THR A 41 5.86 3.43 4.36
CA THR A 41 6.27 2.74 5.59
C THR A 41 7.29 3.56 6.37
N GLY A 42 8.31 4.10 5.69
CA GLY A 42 9.33 4.95 6.30
C GLY A 42 8.75 6.24 6.90
N VAL A 43 7.86 6.91 6.17
CA VAL A 43 7.17 8.12 6.66
C VAL A 43 6.31 7.81 7.88
N LEU A 44 5.52 6.73 7.84
CA LEU A 44 4.70 6.34 8.98
C LEU A 44 5.54 5.96 10.19
N LEU A 45 6.59 5.16 9.99
CA LEU A 45 7.48 4.74 11.07
C LEU A 45 8.22 5.94 11.68
N GLY A 46 8.77 6.82 10.85
CA GLY A 46 9.43 8.05 11.27
C GLY A 46 8.47 8.98 12.03
N SER A 47 7.24 9.12 11.55
CA SER A 47 6.20 9.89 12.24
C SER A 47 5.85 9.28 13.61
N ALA A 48 5.73 7.96 13.69
CA ALA A 48 5.43 7.27 14.94
C ALA A 48 6.56 7.43 15.95
N PHE A 49 7.82 7.33 15.49
CA PHE A 49 8.99 7.55 16.32
C PHE A 49 9.05 9.00 16.85
N TRP A 50 8.80 9.98 15.98
CA TRP A 50 8.80 11.40 16.32
C TRP A 50 7.76 11.76 17.39
N TRP A 51 6.59 11.15 17.33
CA TRP A 51 5.51 11.37 18.32
C TRP A 51 5.62 10.48 19.56
N GLY A 52 6.75 9.80 19.78
CA GLY A 52 6.96 8.94 20.94
C GLY A 52 6.04 7.71 20.96
N ALA A 53 5.40 7.39 19.83
CA ALA A 53 4.63 6.17 19.63
C ALA A 53 5.58 5.00 19.30
N ILE A 54 6.66 4.86 20.07
CA ILE A 54 7.61 3.76 19.94
C ILE A 54 6.81 2.46 20.12
N PRO A 55 6.96 1.48 19.20
CA PRO A 55 6.22 0.24 19.33
C PRO A 55 6.68 -0.51 20.58
N GLN A 56 5.90 -0.44 21.68
CA GLN A 56 6.12 -1.38 22.77
C GLN A 56 5.76 -2.79 22.29
N PRO A 57 6.58 -3.81 22.53
CA PRO A 57 6.26 -5.18 22.16
C PRO A 57 4.97 -5.58 22.87
N SER A 58 3.93 -5.92 22.10
CA SER A 58 2.66 -6.33 22.70
C SER A 58 2.71 -7.81 23.05
N LYS A 59 1.93 -8.22 24.06
CA LYS A 59 1.81 -9.63 24.47
C LYS A 59 0.99 -10.48 23.48
N ASN A 60 0.52 -9.90 22.38
CA ASN A 60 -0.34 -10.56 21.41
C ASN A 60 0.36 -11.71 20.67
N TYR A 61 -0.32 -12.86 20.55
CA TYR A 61 0.17 -14.02 19.82
C TYR A 61 0.48 -13.73 18.35
N VAL A 62 -0.31 -12.88 17.70
CA VAL A 62 -0.10 -12.53 16.28
C VAL A 62 1.23 -11.81 16.06
N GLU A 63 1.63 -10.91 16.98
CA GLU A 63 2.92 -10.22 16.87
C GLU A 63 4.09 -11.20 17.02
N LYS A 64 3.97 -12.20 17.91
CA LYS A 64 4.97 -13.26 18.05
C LYS A 64 5.13 -14.07 16.77
N TRP A 65 4.01 -14.46 16.14
CA TRP A 65 4.05 -15.18 14.86
C TRP A 65 4.61 -14.34 13.73
N LEU A 66 4.31 -13.04 13.69
CA LEU A 66 4.89 -12.11 12.73
C LEU A 66 6.42 -12.00 12.90
N VAL A 67 6.90 -11.86 14.14
CA VAL A 67 8.33 -11.84 14.45
C VAL A 67 8.99 -13.18 14.09
N ALA A 68 8.36 -14.30 14.45
CA ALA A 68 8.86 -15.63 14.07
C ALA A 68 8.96 -15.79 12.55
N PHE A 69 7.93 -15.36 11.81
CA PHE A 69 7.95 -15.33 10.34
C PHE A 69 9.12 -14.50 9.80
N LEU A 70 9.32 -13.28 10.31
CA LEU A 70 10.43 -12.43 9.89
C LEU A 70 11.79 -13.03 10.22
N LEU A 71 11.94 -13.68 11.38
CA LEU A 71 13.17 -14.36 11.77
C LEU A 71 13.46 -15.55 10.87
N VAL A 72 12.47 -16.39 10.58
CA VAL A 72 12.62 -17.51 9.65
C VAL A 72 12.98 -17.00 8.26
N ASN A 73 12.33 -15.94 7.80
CA ASN A 73 12.64 -15.32 6.50
C ASN A 73 14.06 -14.76 6.48
N LEU A 74 14.49 -14.08 7.54
CA LEU A 74 15.86 -13.57 7.67
C LEU A 74 16.90 -14.70 7.66
N LEU A 75 16.63 -15.80 8.38
CA LEU A 75 17.49 -16.99 8.37
C LEU A 75 17.55 -17.63 6.98
N ALA A 76 16.43 -17.70 6.27
CA ALA A 76 16.37 -18.20 4.90
C ALA A 76 17.19 -17.31 3.94
N VAL A 77 17.18 -15.99 4.12
CA VAL A 77 18.00 -15.05 3.35
C VAL A 77 19.49 -15.30 3.59
N PHE A 78 19.92 -15.47 4.84
CA PHE A 78 21.33 -15.74 5.16
C PHE A 78 21.79 -17.13 4.73
N GLY A 79 20.89 -18.12 4.71
CA GLY A 79 21.17 -19.47 4.21
C GLY A 79 21.07 -19.62 2.70
N SER A 80 20.66 -18.57 1.98
CA SER A 80 20.51 -18.59 0.52
C SER A 80 21.86 -18.45 -0.19
N GLU A 81 22.02 -19.15 -1.31
CA GLU A 81 23.20 -19.03 -2.20
C GLU A 81 23.33 -17.62 -2.79
N LEU A 82 22.21 -16.91 -2.97
CA LEU A 82 22.15 -15.56 -3.54
C LEU A 82 21.41 -14.62 -2.55
N PRO A 83 22.07 -14.26 -1.43
CA PRO A 83 21.43 -13.52 -0.34
C PRO A 83 20.94 -12.13 -0.76
N HIS A 84 21.57 -11.52 -1.77
CA HIS A 84 21.13 -10.22 -2.29
C HIS A 84 19.74 -10.27 -2.96
N TRP A 85 19.40 -11.35 -3.67
CA TRP A 85 18.04 -11.54 -4.21
C TRP A 85 17.03 -11.80 -3.09
N GLY A 86 17.44 -12.50 -2.02
CA GLY A 86 16.61 -12.68 -0.84
C GLY A 86 16.31 -11.37 -0.10
N LEU A 87 17.30 -10.46 0.00
CA LEU A 87 17.12 -9.17 0.68
C LEU A 87 16.23 -8.21 -0.10
N TRP A 88 16.55 -7.98 -1.39
CA TRP A 88 15.94 -6.94 -2.21
C TRP A 88 14.76 -7.45 -3.06
N GLY A 89 14.74 -8.75 -3.34
CA GLY A 89 13.82 -9.38 -4.29
C GLY A 89 14.50 -9.74 -5.60
N ASP A 90 14.03 -10.82 -6.21
CA ASP A 90 14.40 -11.25 -7.57
C ASP A 90 13.82 -10.27 -8.61
N PRO A 91 14.57 -9.88 -9.67
CA PRO A 91 14.00 -9.15 -10.81
C PRO A 91 12.67 -9.71 -11.35
N ALA A 92 12.47 -11.03 -11.30
CA ALA A 92 11.28 -11.73 -11.76
C ALA A 92 10.13 -11.75 -10.73
N TRP A 93 10.43 -11.90 -9.43
CA TRP A 93 9.40 -12.11 -8.39
C TRP A 93 9.26 -10.99 -7.37
N ARG A 94 10.16 -9.98 -7.42
CA ARG A 94 10.21 -8.67 -6.73
C ARG A 94 9.81 -8.60 -5.25
N ASN A 95 9.65 -9.75 -4.60
CA ASN A 95 9.28 -9.87 -3.22
C ASN A 95 10.49 -10.33 -2.41
N GLY A 96 11.21 -9.35 -1.87
CA GLY A 96 12.35 -9.58 -0.98
C GLY A 96 11.97 -9.49 0.50
N PHE A 97 12.94 -9.77 1.36
CA PHE A 97 12.84 -9.60 2.81
C PHE A 97 12.48 -8.17 3.20
N LEU A 98 13.04 -7.16 2.52
CA LEU A 98 12.71 -5.76 2.82
C LEU A 98 11.23 -5.44 2.62
N LEU A 99 10.61 -6.00 1.58
CA LEU A 99 9.18 -5.82 1.32
C LEU A 99 8.35 -6.53 2.39
N SER A 100 8.77 -7.74 2.79
CA SER A 100 8.14 -8.49 3.88
C SER A 100 8.25 -7.74 5.22
N LEU A 101 9.42 -7.17 5.52
CA LEU A 101 9.66 -6.36 6.71
C LEU A 101 8.82 -5.09 6.71
N ALA A 102 8.76 -4.37 5.58
CA ALA A 102 7.94 -3.17 5.46
C ALA A 102 6.45 -3.49 5.65
N SER A 103 5.97 -4.58 5.06
CA SER A 103 4.60 -5.06 5.22
C SER A 103 4.29 -5.42 6.68
N ALA A 104 5.22 -6.07 7.38
CA ALA A 104 5.10 -6.41 8.79
C ALA A 104 5.06 -5.15 9.69
N ILE A 105 5.90 -4.15 9.40
CA ILE A 105 5.89 -2.86 10.09
C ILE A 105 4.56 -2.15 9.86
N LEU A 106 4.10 -2.06 8.60
CA LEU A 106 2.80 -1.47 8.26
C LEU A 106 1.66 -2.16 8.99
N PHE A 107 1.66 -3.49 9.02
CA PHE A 107 0.65 -4.26 9.76
C PHE A 107 0.65 -3.92 11.27
N GLY A 108 1.84 -3.87 11.89
CA GLY A 108 1.98 -3.50 13.29
C GLY A 108 1.48 -2.08 13.58
N LEU A 109 1.85 -1.11 12.73
CA LEU A 109 1.41 0.28 12.83
C LEU A 109 -0.10 0.41 12.60
N ALA A 110 -0.64 -0.24 11.58
CA ALA A 110 -2.06 -0.27 11.25
C ALA A 110 -2.88 -0.81 12.41
N ARG A 111 -2.52 -1.99 12.94
CA ARG A 111 -3.24 -2.61 14.04
C ARG A 111 -3.32 -1.71 15.27
N ARG A 112 -2.26 -0.96 15.56
CA ARG A 112 -2.18 -0.10 16.75
C ARG A 112 -2.94 1.20 16.53
N GLN A 113 -2.66 1.90 15.41
CA GLN A 113 -3.19 3.22 15.13
C GLN A 113 -4.65 3.20 14.64
N LEU A 114 -5.10 2.07 14.07
CA LEU A 114 -6.46 1.87 13.55
C LEU A 114 -7.32 1.00 14.47
N SER A 115 -6.91 0.79 15.72
CA SER A 115 -7.66 0.00 16.72
C SER A 115 -8.91 0.71 17.26
N SER A 116 -9.00 2.04 17.12
CA SER A 116 -10.15 2.81 17.61
C SER A 116 -11.38 2.61 16.72
N THR A 117 -12.54 2.40 17.35
CA THR A 117 -13.85 2.26 16.68
C THR A 117 -14.19 3.46 15.79
N ASP A 118 -13.89 4.67 16.25
CA ASP A 118 -14.09 5.90 15.47
C ASP A 118 -13.20 5.95 14.22
N THR A 119 -11.94 5.53 14.37
CA THR A 119 -11.01 5.46 13.24
C THR A 119 -11.46 4.40 12.25
N GLN A 120 -11.86 3.21 12.71
CA GLN A 120 -12.37 2.14 11.85
C GLN A 120 -13.58 2.58 11.03
N ARG A 121 -14.55 3.26 11.65
CA ARG A 121 -15.72 3.80 10.95
C ARG A 121 -15.33 4.77 9.84
N ARG A 122 -14.38 5.67 10.11
CA ARG A 122 -13.89 6.65 9.12
C ARG A 122 -13.12 5.98 7.99
N LEU A 123 -12.29 4.98 8.29
CA LEU A 123 -11.57 4.20 7.28
C LEU A 123 -12.57 3.46 6.39
N LEU A 124 -13.55 2.78 6.98
CA LEU A 124 -14.59 2.07 6.24
C LEU A 124 -15.34 3.02 5.30
N GLN A 125 -15.76 4.18 5.81
CA GLN A 125 -16.43 5.20 5.00
C GLN A 125 -15.52 5.69 3.86
N THR A 126 -14.24 5.94 4.13
CA THR A 126 -13.28 6.38 3.11
C THR A 126 -13.13 5.32 2.03
N VAL A 127 -12.94 4.04 2.41
CA VAL A 127 -12.83 2.91 1.48
C VAL A 127 -14.08 2.75 0.63
N VAL A 128 -15.27 2.84 1.23
CA VAL A 128 -16.54 2.74 0.49
C VAL A 128 -16.66 3.86 -0.54
N TRP A 129 -16.36 5.11 -0.15
CA TRP A 129 -16.45 6.25 -1.07
C TRP A 129 -15.40 6.20 -2.18
N THR A 130 -14.14 5.87 -1.86
CA THR A 130 -13.09 5.75 -2.89
C THR A 130 -13.39 4.60 -3.84
N SER A 131 -13.83 3.45 -3.32
CA SER A 131 -14.19 2.30 -4.17
C SER A 131 -15.39 2.61 -5.04
N ALA A 132 -16.43 3.28 -4.51
CA ALA A 132 -17.59 3.68 -5.29
C ALA A 132 -17.19 4.63 -6.44
N LEU A 133 -16.31 5.60 -6.20
CA LEU A 133 -15.81 6.50 -7.23
C LEU A 133 -15.00 5.76 -8.31
N VAL A 134 -14.08 4.88 -7.90
CA VAL A 134 -13.26 4.08 -8.83
C VAL A 134 -14.13 3.14 -9.66
N SER A 135 -15.12 2.48 -9.06
CA SER A 135 -16.06 1.62 -9.78
C SER A 135 -16.96 2.41 -10.72
N LEU A 136 -17.43 3.59 -10.32
CA LEU A 136 -18.21 4.47 -11.20
C LEU A 136 -17.41 4.86 -12.43
N TYR A 137 -16.14 5.23 -12.24
CA TYR A 137 -15.23 5.51 -13.34
C TYR A 137 -15.08 4.31 -14.28
N GLY A 138 -14.82 3.11 -13.74
CA GLY A 138 -14.71 1.89 -14.54
C GLY A 138 -15.98 1.53 -15.32
N ILE A 139 -17.16 1.79 -14.74
CA ILE A 139 -18.45 1.61 -15.43
C ILE A 139 -18.60 2.60 -16.59
N LEU A 140 -18.28 3.89 -16.37
CA LEU A 140 -18.34 4.91 -17.42
C LEU A 140 -17.38 4.59 -18.59
N GLU A 141 -16.18 4.11 -18.26
CA GLU A 141 -15.20 3.64 -19.23
C GLU A 141 -15.73 2.44 -20.04
N GLN A 142 -16.34 1.46 -19.37
CA GLN A 142 -16.91 0.28 -20.02
C GLN A 142 -18.08 0.63 -20.96
N LEU A 143 -18.85 1.68 -20.65
CA LEU A 143 -19.92 2.19 -21.50
C LEU A 143 -19.42 3.01 -22.70
N ARG A 144 -18.09 3.14 -22.88
CA ARG A 144 -17.44 4.03 -23.86
C ARG A 144 -17.89 5.49 -23.78
N LEU A 145 -18.44 5.91 -22.64
CA LEU A 145 -18.81 7.30 -22.37
C LEU A 145 -17.57 8.08 -21.91
N ASN A 146 -16.43 7.90 -22.58
CA ASN A 146 -15.20 8.55 -22.19
C ASN A 146 -15.16 9.98 -22.78
N PRO A 147 -15.32 11.04 -21.97
CA PRO A 147 -15.28 12.41 -22.46
C PRO A 147 -13.89 12.84 -22.95
N LEU A 148 -12.84 12.03 -22.75
CA LEU A 148 -11.45 12.34 -23.12
C LEU A 148 -10.99 11.71 -24.44
N ILE A 149 -11.76 10.81 -25.06
CA ILE A 149 -11.38 10.10 -26.30
C ILE A 149 -11.95 10.75 -27.58
N ASN A 150 -12.84 11.73 -27.46
CA ASN A 150 -13.63 12.20 -28.61
C ASN A 150 -12.92 13.20 -29.56
N ASP A 151 -11.66 13.59 -29.32
CA ASP A 151 -10.99 14.59 -30.16
C ASP A 151 -9.98 14.04 -31.19
N GLU A 152 -9.44 12.82 -31.03
CA GLU A 152 -8.47 12.31 -32.01
C GLU A 152 -9.12 11.69 -33.26
N ASP A 153 -10.31 11.13 -33.12
CA ASP A 153 -11.04 10.51 -34.24
C ASP A 153 -11.85 11.53 -35.06
N THR A 154 -12.21 12.69 -34.48
CA THR A 154 -12.94 13.76 -35.20
C THR A 154 -12.01 14.58 -36.10
N VAL A 155 -10.77 14.83 -35.69
CA VAL A 155 -9.79 15.59 -36.48
C VAL A 155 -9.36 14.84 -37.75
N ARG A 156 -9.27 13.50 -37.70
CA ARG A 156 -8.94 12.69 -38.88
C ARG A 156 -10.09 12.57 -39.89
N ALA A 157 -11.34 12.61 -39.43
CA ALA A 157 -12.52 12.55 -40.30
C ALA A 157 -12.79 13.87 -41.04
N SER A 158 -12.30 15.00 -40.54
CA SER A 158 -12.41 16.31 -41.21
C SER A 158 -11.25 16.65 -42.15
N ALA A 159 -10.22 15.79 -42.23
CA ALA A 159 -9.00 16.00 -43.02
C ALA A 159 -8.95 15.20 -44.34
N THR A 160 -10.05 14.51 -44.69
CA THR A 160 -10.27 13.83 -45.98
C THR A 160 -11.50 14.41 -46.66
#